data_AF-A0A6N9A526-F1
#
_entry.id   AF-A0A6N9A526-F1
#
_cell.length_a   1.000
_cell.length_b   1.000
_cell.length_c   1.000
_cell.angle_alpha   90.00
_cell.angle_beta   90.00
_cell.angle_gamma   90.00
#
_symmetry.space_group_name_H-M   'P 1'
#
loop_
_entity.id
_entity.type
_entity.pdbx_description
1 polymer ?
#
loop_
_entity_poly.entity_id
_entity_poly.type
_entity_poly.pdbx_seq_one_letter_code
_entity_poly.pdbx_strand_id
1 'polypeptide(L)'
;VVTVGGWGQLLGDEGSGYRIGLDGLCGVVRASDGREPQTMLTRVLLQATGEAEPRDLVGWAARAAKGEIAALSVLVANAAREGDTVAARVIHRALGAIREHLVAVLEGVAAQQPSPGWEGRPAVAMVGGLIGVKGVLMEAVRGIALDLGCEVLPEPVVPERGALRNAISTTRCGGRSNS
;
A
#
# COMPACT_ATOMS: atom_id res chain seq x y z
N VAL A 1 -15.78 -3.26 14.03
CA VAL A 1 -14.84 -2.66 13.05
C VAL A 1 -13.66 -3.60 12.94
N VAL A 2 -13.29 -4.01 11.73
CA VAL A 2 -12.12 -4.87 11.47
C VAL A 2 -11.01 -3.99 10.92
N THR A 3 -9.81 -4.10 11.48
CA THR A 3 -8.61 -3.39 11.03
C THR A 3 -7.52 -4.40 10.73
N VAL A 4 -6.93 -4.33 9.54
CA VAL A 4 -5.82 -5.17 9.11
C VAL A 4 -4.68 -4.25 8.68
N GLY A 5 -3.47 -4.52 9.16
CA GLY A 5 -2.30 -3.65 8.94
C GLY A 5 -2.37 -2.34 9.73
N GLY A 6 -1.63 -1.33 9.27
CA GLY A 6 -1.60 0.01 9.90
C GLY A 6 -0.71 0.13 11.14
N TRP A 7 0.17 -0.85 11.40
CA TRP A 7 1.09 -0.88 12.54
C TRP A 7 2.35 -0.02 12.37
N GLY A 8 2.37 0.82 11.33
CA GLY A 8 3.49 1.68 10.97
C GLY A 8 4.69 0.91 10.41
N GLN A 9 5.72 1.66 10.02
CA GLN A 9 6.86 1.14 9.23
C GLN A 9 7.67 -0.01 9.86
N LEU A 10 7.66 -0.14 11.18
CA LEU A 10 8.46 -1.16 11.88
C LEU A 10 7.77 -2.51 11.93
N LEU A 11 6.44 -2.49 12.07
CA LEU A 11 5.61 -3.68 12.31
C LEU A 11 4.53 -3.86 11.25
N GLY A 12 4.61 -3.09 10.16
CA GLY A 12 3.59 -3.02 9.13
C GLY A 12 4.04 -2.22 7.90
N ASP A 13 3.09 -1.48 7.31
CA ASP A 13 3.25 -0.71 6.08
C ASP A 13 3.58 -1.57 4.84
N GLU A 14 3.24 -2.86 4.86
CA GLU A 14 3.35 -3.73 3.70
C GLU A 14 2.49 -3.20 2.54
N GLY A 15 3.08 -3.14 1.34
CA GLY A 15 2.42 -2.55 0.17
C GLY A 15 2.41 -1.01 0.14
N SER A 16 2.89 -0.33 1.17
CA SER A 16 3.01 1.13 1.16
C SER A 16 4.13 1.62 0.24
N GLY A 17 4.05 2.89 -0.19
CA GLY A 17 5.14 3.55 -0.92
C GLY A 17 6.46 3.53 -0.15
N TYR A 18 6.42 3.71 1.18
CA TYR A 18 7.62 3.63 2.02
C TYR A 18 8.29 2.25 1.91
N ARG A 19 7.53 1.17 2.09
CA ARG A 19 8.07 -0.20 2.00
C ARG A 19 8.58 -0.48 0.59
N ILE A 20 7.88 -0.06 -0.45
CA ILE A 20 8.34 -0.22 -1.85
C ILE A 20 9.67 0.50 -2.08
N GLY A 21 9.80 1.75 -1.63
CA GLY A 21 11.04 2.52 -1.75
C GLY A 21 12.20 1.86 -0.99
N LEU A 22 11.95 1.44 0.25
CA LEU A 22 12.95 0.76 1.08
C LEU A 22 13.39 -0.58 0.46
N ASP A 23 12.45 -1.40 -0.02
CA ASP A 23 12.75 -2.66 -0.70
C ASP A 23 13.55 -2.45 -1.99
N GLY A 24 13.29 -1.35 -2.70
CA GLY A 24 14.09 -0.93 -3.86
C GLY A 24 15.55 -0.64 -3.48
N LEU A 25 15.77 0.15 -2.42
CA LEU A 25 17.12 0.42 -1.88
C LEU A 25 17.82 -0.87 -1.44
N CYS A 26 17.11 -1.75 -0.71
CA CYS A 26 17.62 -3.06 -0.34
C CYS A 26 18.01 -3.90 -1.57
N GLY A 27 17.20 -3.86 -2.64
CA GLY A 27 17.52 -4.52 -3.90
C GLY A 27 18.85 -4.06 -4.50
N VAL A 28 19.12 -2.75 -4.48
CA VAL A 28 20.37 -2.17 -4.98
C VAL A 28 21.58 -2.59 -4.12
N VAL A 29 21.45 -2.51 -2.80
CA VAL A 29 22.52 -2.96 -1.88
C VAL A 29 22.81 -4.45 -2.07
N ARG A 30 21.77 -5.30 -2.16
CA ARG A 30 21.92 -6.73 -2.41
C ARG A 30 22.59 -7.01 -3.76
N ALA A 31 22.30 -6.23 -4.79
CA ALA A 31 22.94 -6.37 -6.09
C ALA A 31 24.44 -6.04 -6.02
N SER A 32 24.82 -5.04 -5.22
CA SER A 32 26.22 -4.69 -4.96
C SER A 32 26.98 -5.84 -4.29
N ASP A 33 26.31 -6.59 -3.42
CA ASP A 33 26.88 -7.78 -2.76
C ASP A 33 26.87 -9.04 -3.66
N GLY A 34 26.34 -8.97 -4.88
CA GLY A 34 26.16 -10.13 -5.76
C GLY A 34 25.02 -11.07 -5.38
N ARG A 35 24.11 -10.64 -4.48
CA ARG A 35 22.94 -11.41 -4.02
C ARG A 35 21.67 -11.19 -4.86
N GLU A 36 21.74 -10.24 -5.79
CA GLU A 36 20.72 -9.89 -6.77
C GLU A 36 21.41 -9.50 -8.09
N PRO A 37 20.74 -9.58 -9.25
CA PRO A 37 21.31 -9.10 -10.50
C PRO A 37 21.49 -7.57 -10.46
N GLN A 38 22.57 -7.09 -11.08
CA GLN A 38 22.74 -5.68 -11.37
C GLN A 38 21.75 -5.27 -12.47
N THR A 39 20.98 -4.22 -12.21
CA THR A 39 19.87 -3.78 -13.07
C THR A 39 19.83 -2.26 -13.18
N MET A 40 18.92 -1.71 -13.98
CA MET A 40 18.79 -0.26 -14.14
C MET A 40 18.38 0.44 -12.84
N LEU A 41 17.71 -0.27 -11.94
CA LEU A 41 17.28 0.25 -10.63
C LEU A 41 18.45 0.84 -9.82
N THR A 42 19.66 0.24 -9.91
CA THR A 42 20.86 0.76 -9.24
C THR A 42 21.14 2.20 -9.68
N ARG A 43 21.22 2.44 -10.99
CA ARG A 43 21.48 3.78 -11.54
C ARG A 43 20.37 4.76 -11.16
N VAL A 44 19.11 4.34 -11.28
CA VAL A 44 17.94 5.18 -11.01
C VAL A 44 17.93 5.65 -9.56
N LEU A 45 18.17 4.76 -8.60
CA LEU A 45 18.11 5.12 -7.18
C LEU A 45 19.35 5.90 -6.72
N LEU A 46 20.55 5.61 -7.25
CA LEU A 46 21.73 6.43 -6.98
C LEU A 46 21.54 7.87 -7.48
N GLN A 47 21.02 8.05 -8.70
CA GLN A 47 20.72 9.38 -9.24
C GLN A 47 19.66 10.12 -8.42
N ALA A 48 18.62 9.44 -7.95
CA ALA A 48 17.54 10.04 -7.17
C ALA A 48 17.97 10.46 -5.76
N THR A 49 18.90 9.71 -5.16
CA THR A 49 19.41 9.96 -3.81
C THR A 49 20.62 10.91 -3.81
N GLY A 50 21.26 11.10 -4.97
CA GLY A 50 22.49 11.88 -5.12
C GLY A 50 23.75 11.15 -4.65
N GLU A 51 23.64 9.85 -4.37
CA GLU A 51 24.74 9.03 -3.87
C GLU A 51 25.56 8.44 -5.03
N ALA A 52 26.87 8.27 -4.83
CA ALA A 52 27.78 7.78 -5.86
C ALA A 52 27.83 6.25 -5.93
N GLU A 53 27.73 5.58 -4.78
CA GLU A 53 27.88 4.14 -4.68
C GLU A 53 26.77 3.47 -3.84
N PRO A 54 26.43 2.20 -4.11
CA PRO A 54 25.38 1.49 -3.38
C PRO A 54 25.55 1.45 -1.85
N ARG A 55 26.80 1.46 -1.36
CA ARG A 55 27.09 1.45 0.09
C ARG A 55 26.64 2.74 0.79
N ASP A 56 26.63 3.86 0.08
CA ASP A 56 26.28 5.17 0.63
C ASP A 56 24.76 5.30 0.85
N LEU A 57 23.97 4.49 0.14
CA LEU A 57 22.52 4.41 0.30
C LEU A 57 22.10 4.01 1.72
N VAL A 58 22.93 3.27 2.46
CA VAL A 58 22.65 2.93 3.86
C VAL A 58 22.67 4.18 4.73
N GLY A 59 23.68 5.04 4.54
CA GLY A 59 23.80 6.31 5.23
C GLY A 59 22.68 7.27 4.82
N TRP A 60 22.36 7.33 3.53
CA TRP A 60 21.22 8.10 3.01
C TRP A 60 19.89 7.66 3.63
N ALA A 61 19.59 6.36 3.65
CA ALA A 61 18.33 5.84 4.17
C ALA A 61 18.16 6.10 5.68
N ALA A 62 19.26 6.10 6.44
CA ALA A 62 19.24 6.40 7.87
C ALA A 62 18.90 7.87 8.18
N ARG A 63 19.21 8.80 7.28
CA ARG A 63 18.95 10.25 7.44
C ARG A 63 17.69 10.74 6.71
N ALA A 64 17.20 9.97 5.73
CA ALA A 64 16.06 10.34 4.92
C ALA A 64 14.75 10.36 5.74
N ALA A 65 13.91 11.35 5.48
CA ALA A 65 12.56 11.38 6.01
C ALA A 65 11.71 10.27 5.37
N LYS A 66 10.66 9.83 6.08
CA LYS A 66 9.73 8.79 5.58
C LYS A 66 9.18 9.12 4.19
N GLY A 67 8.86 10.39 3.94
CA GLY A 67 8.36 10.87 2.65
C GLY A 67 9.37 10.75 1.52
N GLU A 68 10.67 10.94 1.79
CA GLU A 68 11.73 10.83 0.79
C GLU A 68 11.93 9.38 0.35
N ILE A 69 11.94 8.44 1.31
CA ILE A 69 11.98 7.01 0.99
C ILE A 69 10.71 6.60 0.23
N ALA A 70 9.54 7.07 0.67
CA ALA A 70 8.29 6.77 -0.01
C ALA A 70 8.24 7.31 -1.44
N ALA A 71 8.86 8.47 -1.73
CA ALA A 71 8.92 9.02 -3.08
C ALA A 71 9.68 8.12 -4.07
N LEU A 72 10.62 7.30 -3.59
CA LEU A 72 11.35 6.33 -4.43
C LEU A 72 10.43 5.25 -4.99
N SER A 73 9.25 5.01 -4.41
CA SER A 73 8.31 4.00 -4.91
C SER A 73 7.87 4.25 -6.35
N VAL A 74 7.78 5.52 -6.75
CA VAL A 74 7.46 5.92 -8.12
C VAL A 74 8.53 5.42 -9.09
N LEU A 75 9.80 5.59 -8.72
CA LEU A 75 10.94 5.19 -9.52
C LEU A 75 11.04 3.66 -9.62
N VAL A 76 10.80 2.96 -8.50
CA VAL A 76 10.74 1.50 -8.47
C VAL A 76 9.63 0.99 -9.40
N ALA A 77 8.43 1.57 -9.32
CA ALA A 77 7.32 1.16 -10.19
C ALA A 77 7.60 1.42 -11.68
N ASN A 78 8.26 2.54 -12.02
CA ASN A 78 8.66 2.84 -13.40
C ASN A 78 9.72 1.86 -13.90
N ALA A 79 10.75 1.56 -13.10
CA ALA A 79 11.75 0.56 -13.46
C ALA A 79 11.12 -0.81 -13.70
N ALA A 80 10.16 -1.23 -12.86
CA ALA A 80 9.43 -2.48 -13.07
C ALA A 80 8.67 -2.50 -14.40
N ARG A 81 8.05 -1.38 -14.80
CA ARG A 81 7.40 -1.23 -16.11
C ARG A 81 8.38 -1.30 -17.28
N GLU A 82 9.61 -0.85 -17.08
CA GLU A 82 10.68 -0.91 -18.08
C GLU A 82 11.36 -2.30 -18.14
N GLY A 83 10.87 -3.28 -17.37
CA GLY A 83 11.35 -4.66 -17.39
C GLY A 83 12.45 -4.97 -16.38
N ASP A 84 12.72 -4.06 -15.43
CA ASP A 84 13.68 -4.31 -14.35
C ASP A 84 13.19 -5.43 -13.43
N THR A 85 13.95 -6.52 -13.37
CA THR A 85 13.56 -7.74 -12.64
C THR A 85 13.66 -7.60 -11.12
N VAL A 86 14.51 -6.73 -10.61
CA VAL A 86 14.58 -6.42 -9.17
C VAL A 86 13.36 -5.62 -8.78
N ALA A 87 13.08 -4.55 -9.52
CA ALA A 87 11.92 -3.69 -9.28
C ALA A 87 10.60 -4.45 -9.43
N ALA A 88 10.47 -5.30 -10.45
CA ALA A 88 9.28 -6.13 -10.65
C ALA A 88 8.99 -7.03 -9.42
N ARG A 89 10.03 -7.66 -8.84
CA ARG A 89 9.87 -8.47 -7.62
C ARG A 89 9.43 -7.65 -6.42
N VAL A 90 9.94 -6.41 -6.27
CA VAL A 90 9.48 -5.50 -5.21
C VAL A 90 7.99 -5.20 -5.37
N ILE A 91 7.55 -4.84 -6.58
CA ILE A 91 6.14 -4.56 -6.86
C ILE A 91 5.26 -5.80 -6.65
N HIS A 92 5.70 -6.98 -7.07
CA HIS A 92 4.97 -8.23 -6.83
C HIS A 92 4.79 -8.53 -5.34
N ARG A 93 5.82 -8.35 -4.50
CA ARG A 93 5.69 -8.51 -3.05
C ARG A 93 4.70 -7.51 -2.45
N ALA A 94 4.77 -6.26 -2.88
CA ALA A 94 3.85 -5.21 -2.41
C ALA A 94 2.39 -5.55 -2.74
N LEU A 95 2.11 -5.99 -3.97
CA LEU A 95 0.78 -6.41 -4.41
C LEU A 95 0.29 -7.67 -3.68
N GLY A 96 1.19 -8.63 -3.41
CA GLY A 96 0.89 -9.81 -2.60
C GLY A 96 0.42 -9.44 -1.19
N ALA A 97 1.14 -8.55 -0.51
CA ALA A 97 0.76 -8.11 0.82
C ALA A 97 -0.58 -7.33 0.83
N ILE A 98 -0.82 -6.48 -0.18
CA ILE A 98 -2.12 -5.79 -0.32
C ILE A 98 -3.26 -6.81 -0.50
N ARG A 99 -3.03 -7.86 -1.28
CA ARG A 99 -4.00 -8.95 -1.45
C ARG A 99 -4.28 -9.67 -0.13
N GLU A 100 -3.24 -9.98 0.64
CA GLU A 100 -3.38 -10.60 1.96
C GLU A 100 -4.19 -9.70 2.91
N HIS A 101 -3.92 -8.40 2.93
CA HIS A 101 -4.69 -7.44 3.71
C HIS A 101 -6.17 -7.40 3.32
N LEU A 102 -6.47 -7.37 2.01
CA LEU A 102 -7.84 -7.38 1.52
C LEU A 102 -8.55 -8.69 1.90
N VAL A 103 -7.93 -9.85 1.70
CA VAL A 103 -8.51 -11.14 2.09
C VAL A 103 -8.84 -11.16 3.59
N ALA A 104 -7.88 -10.79 4.44
CA ALA A 104 -8.06 -10.80 5.88
C ALA A 104 -9.16 -9.84 6.35
N VAL A 105 -9.30 -8.66 5.72
CA VAL A 105 -10.36 -7.70 6.09
C VAL A 105 -11.73 -8.22 5.66
N LEU A 106 -11.83 -8.83 4.46
CA LEU A 106 -13.09 -9.37 3.94
C LEU A 106 -13.56 -10.56 4.79
N GLU A 107 -12.66 -11.48 5.13
CA GLU A 107 -12.95 -12.62 6.00
C GLU A 107 -13.33 -12.17 7.42
N GLY A 108 -12.57 -11.22 7.98
CA GLY A 108 -12.86 -10.69 9.32
C GLY A 108 -14.21 -9.99 9.39
N VAL A 109 -14.62 -9.28 8.33
CA VAL A 109 -15.94 -8.64 8.28
C VAL A 109 -17.04 -9.69 8.11
N ALA A 110 -16.86 -10.68 7.24
CA ALA A 110 -17.83 -11.76 7.05
C ALA A 110 -18.08 -12.55 8.35
N ALA A 111 -17.02 -12.83 9.12
CA ALA A 111 -17.12 -13.55 10.40
C ALA A 111 -17.93 -12.79 11.48
N GLN A 112 -18.05 -11.46 11.37
CA GLN A 112 -18.82 -10.63 12.32
C GLN A 112 -20.30 -10.45 11.91
N GLN A 113 -20.76 -11.00 10.78
CA GLN A 113 -22.13 -10.81 10.30
C GLN A 113 -22.99 -12.09 10.43
N PRO A 114 -24.12 -12.06 11.18
CA PRO A 114 -24.88 -13.27 11.55
C PRO A 114 -25.87 -13.83 10.49
N SER A 115 -26.02 -13.25 9.30
CA SER A 115 -26.88 -13.75 8.18
C SER A 115 -26.46 -13.05 6.89
N PRO A 116 -26.66 -13.65 5.68
CA PRO A 116 -25.64 -13.70 4.64
C PRO A 116 -25.00 -12.32 4.46
N GLY A 117 -23.74 -12.22 4.87
CA GLY A 117 -23.00 -10.96 4.91
C GLY A 117 -23.09 -10.24 3.57
N TRP A 118 -23.25 -8.92 3.65
CA TRP A 118 -23.40 -7.96 2.55
C TRP A 118 -24.57 -8.24 1.59
N GLU A 119 -25.53 -7.32 1.51
CA GLU A 119 -26.43 -7.22 0.36
C GLU A 119 -25.64 -6.72 -0.86
N GLY A 120 -24.95 -7.63 -1.56
CA GLY A 120 -24.16 -7.34 -2.76
C GLY A 120 -22.65 -7.45 -2.57
N ARG A 121 -21.89 -6.84 -3.49
CA ARG A 121 -20.42 -6.87 -3.47
C ARG A 121 -19.88 -5.91 -2.41
N PRO A 122 -18.87 -6.29 -1.62
CA PRO A 122 -18.22 -5.37 -0.68
C PRO A 122 -17.60 -4.19 -1.42
N ALA A 123 -17.95 -2.97 -1.00
CA ALA A 123 -17.36 -1.75 -1.55
C ALA A 123 -16.03 -1.42 -0.86
N VAL A 124 -14.97 -1.27 -1.66
CA VAL A 124 -13.63 -0.86 -1.22
C VAL A 124 -13.35 0.54 -1.74
N ALA A 125 -13.02 1.45 -0.83
CA ALA A 125 -12.41 2.73 -1.17
C ALA A 125 -10.89 2.58 -1.05
N MET A 126 -10.17 3.08 -2.04
CA MET A 126 -8.72 3.22 -1.96
C MET A 126 -8.39 4.65 -1.51
N VAL A 127 -7.38 4.78 -0.65
CA VAL A 127 -6.89 6.07 -0.15
C VAL A 127 -5.37 5.99 -0.06
N GLY A 128 -4.65 6.95 -0.64
CA GLY A 128 -3.20 7.07 -0.43
C GLY A 128 -2.46 7.78 -1.56
N GLY A 129 -1.35 8.45 -1.22
CA GLY A 129 -0.56 9.30 -2.12
C GLY A 129 0.19 8.60 -3.28
N LEU A 130 -0.01 7.30 -3.47
CA LEU A 130 0.44 6.59 -4.68
C LEU A 130 -0.31 7.04 -5.94
N ILE A 131 -1.29 7.93 -5.80
CA ILE A 131 -1.97 8.68 -6.87
C ILE A 131 -0.98 9.37 -7.84
N GLY A 132 0.25 9.69 -7.41
CA GLY A 132 1.31 10.24 -8.28
C GLY A 132 2.03 9.20 -9.17
N VAL A 133 1.93 7.90 -8.87
CA VAL A 133 2.47 6.81 -9.69
C VAL A 133 1.44 6.48 -10.76
N LYS A 134 1.40 7.26 -11.86
CA LYS A 134 0.56 7.09 -13.07
C LYS A 134 -0.14 5.73 -13.13
N GLY A 135 -1.33 5.62 -12.54
CA GLY A 135 -2.31 4.54 -12.67
C GLY A 135 -1.89 3.10 -12.36
N VAL A 136 -0.63 2.68 -12.45
CA VAL A 136 -0.29 1.25 -12.63
C VAL A 136 -0.41 0.46 -11.35
N LEU A 137 0.13 0.96 -10.24
CA LEU A 137 -0.02 0.29 -8.96
C LEU A 137 -1.49 0.34 -8.50
N MET A 138 -2.15 1.48 -8.70
CA MET A 138 -3.57 1.64 -8.38
C MET A 138 -4.46 0.74 -9.24
N GLU A 139 -4.15 0.54 -10.51
CA GLU A 139 -4.89 -0.37 -11.40
C GLU A 139 -4.63 -1.82 -11.02
N ALA A 140 -3.40 -2.18 -10.63
CA ALA A 140 -3.11 -3.50 -10.11
C ALA A 140 -3.87 -3.79 -8.79
N VAL A 141 -3.91 -2.82 -7.87
CA VAL A 141 -4.71 -2.93 -6.63
C VAL A 141 -6.20 -2.99 -6.93
N ARG A 142 -6.68 -2.18 -7.87
CA ARG A 142 -8.06 -2.23 -8.38
C ARG A 142 -8.38 -3.61 -8.94
N GLY A 143 -7.49 -4.19 -9.75
CA GLY A 143 -7.62 -5.54 -10.28
C GLY A 143 -7.74 -6.58 -9.17
N ILE A 144 -6.87 -6.51 -8.15
CA ILE A 144 -6.94 -7.40 -6.98
C ILE A 144 -8.30 -7.28 -6.27
N ALA A 145 -8.80 -6.07 -6.05
CA ALA A 145 -10.10 -5.88 -5.42
C ALA A 145 -11.24 -6.47 -6.25
N LEU A 146 -11.23 -6.28 -7.58
CA LEU A 146 -12.21 -6.86 -8.50
C LEU A 146 -12.15 -8.39 -8.52
N ASP A 147 -10.94 -8.97 -8.51
CA ASP A 147 -10.72 -10.42 -8.47
C ASP A 147 -11.23 -11.04 -7.16
N LEU A 148 -11.21 -10.28 -6.07
CA LEU A 148 -11.78 -10.66 -4.77
C LEU A 148 -13.29 -10.41 -4.68
N GLY A 149 -13.94 -10.00 -5.78
CA GLY A 149 -15.38 -9.78 -5.84
C GLY A 149 -15.83 -8.44 -5.24
N CYS A 150 -14.91 -7.52 -4.97
CA CYS A 150 -15.25 -6.19 -4.45
C CYS A 150 -15.74 -5.25 -5.55
N GLU A 151 -16.55 -4.27 -5.16
CA GLU A 151 -16.78 -3.05 -5.94
C GLU A 151 -15.74 -2.00 -5.54
N VAL A 152 -15.11 -1.33 -6.52
CA VAL A 152 -14.11 -0.30 -6.23
C VAL A 152 -14.75 1.08 -6.40
N LEU A 153 -14.81 1.83 -5.30
CA LEU A 153 -15.39 3.17 -5.28
C LEU A 153 -14.47 4.19 -5.98
N PRO A 154 -15.00 5.10 -6.81
CA PRO A 154 -14.21 6.20 -7.38
C PRO A 154 -13.79 7.20 -6.28
N GLU A 155 -12.51 7.61 -6.25
CA GLU A 155 -11.96 8.52 -5.22
C GLU A 155 -12.54 9.96 -5.27
N PRO A 156 -12.61 10.71 -4.13
CA PRO A 156 -12.29 10.30 -2.77
C PRO A 156 -13.50 10.29 -1.80
N VAL A 157 -13.50 9.29 -0.91
CA VAL A 157 -14.23 9.37 0.36
C VAL A 157 -13.42 10.26 1.30
N VAL A 158 -13.91 11.47 1.57
CA VAL A 158 -13.31 12.37 2.58
C VAL A 158 -13.38 11.66 3.95
N PRO A 159 -12.25 11.46 4.66
CA PRO A 159 -12.19 10.70 5.92
C PRO A 159 -13.20 11.19 6.98
N GLU A 160 -13.47 12.49 6.95
CA GLU A 160 -14.38 13.19 7.86
C GLU A 160 -15.82 12.64 7.79
N ARG A 161 -16.29 12.20 6.62
CA ARG A 161 -17.64 11.62 6.46
C ARG A 161 -17.74 10.21 7.02
N GLY A 162 -16.65 9.44 7.05
CA GLY A 162 -16.63 8.10 7.66
C GLY A 162 -16.77 8.18 9.19
N ALA A 163 -16.05 9.11 9.81
CA ALA A 163 -16.18 9.41 11.24
C ALA A 163 -17.58 10.01 11.57
N LEU A 164 -18.08 10.91 10.73
CA LEU A 164 -19.40 11.54 10.93
C LEU A 164 -20.57 10.55 10.78
N ARG A 165 -20.49 9.57 9.88
CA ARG A 165 -21.51 8.51 9.74
C ARG A 165 -21.60 7.63 10.99
N ASN A 166 -20.47 7.35 11.64
CA ASN A 166 -20.43 6.63 12.92
C ASN A 166 -20.96 7.50 14.09
N ALA A 167 -20.71 8.80 14.08
CA ALA A 167 -21.29 9.71 15.07
C ALA A 167 -22.82 9.80 14.96
N ILE A 168 -23.37 9.87 13.74
CA ILE A 168 -24.81 9.97 13.48
C ILE A 168 -25.57 8.67 13.78
N SER A 169 -24.96 7.49 13.55
CA SER A 169 -25.59 6.21 13.93
C SER A 169 -25.67 6.02 15.46
N THR A 170 -24.75 6.64 16.21
CA THR A 170 -24.75 6.58 17.68
C THR A 170 -25.82 7.49 18.30
N THR A 171 -26.23 8.57 17.63
CA THR A 171 -27.26 9.51 18.15
C THR A 171 -28.70 9.02 17.94
N ARG A 172 -28.96 8.05 17.04
CA ARG A 172 -30.32 7.56 16.76
C ARG A 172 -30.83 6.44 17.68
N CYS A 173 -30.01 5.91 18.60
CA CYS A 173 -30.43 4.89 19.56
C CYS A 173 -30.82 5.41 20.95
N GLY A 174 -30.85 6.73 21.17
CA GLY A 174 -31.05 7.34 22.50
C GLY A 174 -32.43 7.94 22.78
N GLY A 175 -33.52 7.48 22.16
CA GLY A 175 -34.81 8.15 22.28
C GLY A 175 -36.03 7.23 22.30
N ARG A 176 -36.18 6.37 23.31
CA ARG A 176 -37.49 5.90 23.80
C ARG A 176 -37.46 5.61 25.32
N SER A 177 -37.93 6.58 26.10
CA SER A 177 -38.60 6.47 27.40
C SER A 177 -39.76 7.48 27.32
N ASN A 178 -40.97 7.32 27.84
CA ASN A 178 -41.59 6.41 28.80
C ASN A 178 -43.08 6.29 28.42
N SER A 179 -43.69 5.17 28.77
CA SER A 179 -45.08 5.12 29.25
C SER A 179 -45.10 4.28 30.50
#